data_AF-A0A0M3I6Z6-F1
#
_entry.id   AF-A0A0M3I6Z6-F1
#
_cell.length_a   1.000
_cell.length_b   1.000
_cell.length_c   1.000
_cell.angle_alpha   90.00
_cell.angle_beta   90.00
_cell.angle_gamma   90.00
#
_symmetry.space_group_name_H-M   'P 1'
#
loop_
_entity.id
_entity.type
_entity.pdbx_description
1 polymer ?
#
loop_
_entity_poly.entity_id
_entity_poly.type
_entity_poly.pdbx_seq_one_letter_code
_entity_poly.pdbx_strand_id
1 'polypeptide(L)'
;MLRWLSDIASPRSAREVEKRPSLDDGDRMMIDLIIAEVESAVSRFETEQEMRHSERCLREHIADYSWLATDSSARRRKYLSLNERAKVESACCLIIASEWSALLSTWRSRLRTVTEREDILEAFSSAVQDVISSRPRTNTLTDVGNDTPRSDTAELTAISPRFPLDDFNNIV
;
A
#
# COMPACT_ATOMS: atom_id res chain seq x y z
N MET A 1 10.02 17.49 13.25
CA MET A 1 10.34 17.15 11.84
C MET A 1 9.01 16.98 11.11
N LEU A 2 8.47 18.03 10.49
CA LEU A 2 7.09 18.05 9.97
C LEU A 2 7.03 18.69 8.57
N ARG A 3 7.52 17.98 7.55
CA ARG A 3 7.62 18.52 6.17
C ARG A 3 6.87 17.73 5.08
N TRP A 4 6.07 16.74 5.46
CA TRP A 4 5.39 15.81 4.54
C TRP A 4 3.86 15.97 4.46
N LEU A 5 3.26 16.89 5.23
CA LEU A 5 1.81 17.15 5.17
C LEU A 5 1.35 17.85 3.88
N SER A 6 2.27 18.38 3.08
CA SER A 6 1.94 19.23 1.92
C SER A 6 1.82 18.48 0.57
N ASP A 7 2.45 17.32 0.41
CA ASP A 7 2.56 16.67 -0.91
C ASP A 7 1.37 15.77 -1.29
N ILE A 8 0.48 15.45 -0.35
CA ILE A 8 -0.74 14.67 -0.62
C ILE A 8 -1.87 15.56 -1.20
N ALA A 9 -1.67 16.89 -1.23
CA ALA A 9 -2.72 17.88 -1.56
C ALA A 9 -2.41 18.75 -2.80
N SER A 10 -1.65 18.24 -3.78
CA SER A 10 -1.34 18.97 -5.03
C SER A 10 -2.03 18.39 -6.28
N PRO A 11 -3.18 18.94 -6.71
CA PRO A 11 -3.89 18.51 -7.93
C PRO A 11 -3.48 19.31 -9.17
N ARG A 12 -2.19 19.25 -9.57
CA ARG A 12 -1.65 19.71 -10.87
C ARG A 12 -0.46 18.79 -11.20
N SER A 13 -0.24 18.30 -12.43
CA SER A 13 -0.65 18.76 -13.75
C SER A 13 -0.76 17.58 -14.73
N ALA A 14 -1.42 17.79 -15.88
CA ALA A 14 -1.65 16.74 -16.87
C ALA A 14 -0.37 16.19 -17.52
N ARG A 15 -0.18 14.88 -17.45
CA ARG A 15 0.43 14.02 -18.49
C ARG A 15 -0.03 12.58 -18.28
N GLU A 16 -0.33 11.93 -19.40
CA GLU A 16 -0.74 10.54 -19.59
C GLU A 16 -1.93 10.01 -18.76
N VAL A 17 -2.93 9.51 -19.48
CA VAL A 17 -3.91 8.55 -18.94
C VAL A 17 -3.20 7.20 -18.84
N GLU A 18 -2.24 7.11 -17.92
CA GLU A 18 -1.82 5.82 -17.39
C GLU A 18 -3.07 5.23 -16.76
N LYS A 19 -3.57 4.12 -17.32
CA LYS A 19 -4.73 3.42 -16.80
C LYS A 19 -4.41 3.05 -15.35
N ARG A 20 -4.97 3.79 -14.38
CA ARG A 20 -5.19 3.22 -13.04
C ARG A 20 -5.80 1.84 -13.26
N PRO A 21 -5.21 0.76 -12.72
CA PRO A 21 -5.86 -0.54 -12.77
C PRO A 21 -7.27 -0.34 -12.23
N SER A 22 -8.27 -0.77 -13.01
CA SER A 22 -9.66 -0.69 -12.59
C SER A 22 -9.77 -1.50 -11.31
N LEU A 23 -10.00 -0.80 -10.19
CA LEU A 23 -10.14 -1.36 -8.86
C LEU A 23 -11.15 -2.51 -8.93
N ASP A 24 -10.64 -3.73 -8.83
CA ASP A 24 -11.44 -4.95 -8.92
C ASP A 24 -12.45 -4.96 -7.76
N ASP A 25 -13.59 -5.61 -7.96
CA ASP A 25 -14.60 -5.71 -6.90
C ASP A 25 -14.04 -6.45 -5.67
N GLY A 26 -13.06 -7.34 -5.86
CA GLY A 26 -12.28 -7.96 -4.79
C GLY A 26 -11.44 -6.96 -3.99
N ASP A 27 -10.73 -6.05 -4.67
CA ASP A 27 -9.91 -5.03 -3.99
C ASP A 27 -10.77 -4.01 -3.23
N ARG A 28 -11.94 -3.63 -3.76
CA ARG A 28 -12.93 -2.80 -3.03
C ARG A 28 -13.40 -3.45 -1.74
N MET A 29 -13.78 -4.73 -1.81
CA MET A 29 -14.18 -5.51 -0.65
C MET A 29 -13.05 -5.65 0.38
N MET A 30 -11.79 -5.80 -0.07
CA MET A 30 -10.63 -5.81 0.81
C MET A 30 -10.39 -4.46 1.47
N ILE A 31 -10.54 -3.35 0.76
CA ILE A 31 -10.46 -1.99 1.33
C ILE A 31 -11.51 -1.82 2.44
N ASP A 32 -12.77 -2.16 2.18
CA ASP A 32 -13.84 -2.05 3.19
C ASP A 32 -13.58 -2.94 4.42
N LEU A 33 -13.06 -4.17 4.21
CA LEU A 33 -12.68 -5.08 5.30
C LEU A 33 -11.52 -4.51 6.15
N ILE A 34 -10.51 -3.92 5.51
CA ILE A 34 -9.39 -3.27 6.20
C ILE A 34 -9.86 -2.04 6.98
N ILE A 35 -10.72 -1.19 6.39
CA ILE A 35 -11.28 -0.04 7.09
C ILE A 35 -12.08 -0.49 8.32
N ALA A 36 -12.90 -1.54 8.20
CA ALA A 36 -13.66 -2.10 9.32
C ALA A 36 -12.76 -2.68 10.42
N GLU A 37 -11.65 -3.34 10.07
CA GLU A 37 -10.66 -3.86 11.03
C GLU A 37 -9.90 -2.71 11.74
N VAL A 38 -9.59 -1.60 11.03
CA VAL A 38 -8.97 -0.39 11.63
C VAL A 38 -9.97 0.32 12.56
N GLU A 39 -11.23 0.52 12.12
CA GLU A 39 -12.31 1.05 12.97
C GLU A 39 -12.51 0.19 14.22
N SER A 40 -12.48 -1.14 14.08
CA SER A 40 -12.53 -2.11 15.18
C SER A 40 -11.32 -2.03 16.12
N ALA A 41 -10.11 -1.80 15.60
CA ALA A 41 -8.92 -1.60 16.42
C ALA A 41 -9.01 -0.32 17.26
N VAL A 42 -9.39 0.80 16.66
CA VAL A 42 -9.59 2.09 17.34
C VAL A 42 -10.69 1.98 18.41
N SER A 43 -11.85 1.43 18.05
CA SER A 43 -12.99 1.28 18.97
C SER A 43 -12.66 0.39 20.18
N ARG A 44 -11.92 -0.72 19.97
CA ARG A 44 -11.43 -1.57 21.07
C ARG A 44 -10.46 -0.81 21.98
N PHE A 45 -9.47 -0.14 21.41
CA PHE A 45 -8.47 0.62 22.17
C PHE A 45 -9.13 1.70 23.05
N GLU A 46 -10.02 2.52 22.48
CA GLU A 46 -10.72 3.57 23.24
C GLU A 46 -11.67 3.01 24.31
N THR A 47 -12.25 1.84 24.09
CA THR A 47 -13.09 1.16 25.09
C THR A 47 -12.24 0.60 26.23
N GLU A 48 -11.07 0.05 25.93
CA GLU A 48 -10.14 -0.46 26.93
C GLU A 48 -9.51 0.68 27.76
N GLN A 49 -9.18 1.83 27.14
CA GLN A 49 -8.69 3.01 27.87
C GLN A 49 -9.77 3.59 28.80
N GLU A 50 -11.03 3.66 28.36
CA GLU A 50 -12.16 4.08 29.19
C GLU A 50 -12.37 3.14 30.39
N MET A 51 -12.28 1.82 30.16
CA MET A 51 -12.33 0.82 31.23
C MET A 51 -11.17 1.00 32.23
N ARG A 52 -9.92 1.09 31.76
CA ARG A 52 -8.72 1.33 32.60
C ARG A 52 -8.75 2.67 33.34
N HIS A 53 -9.48 3.67 32.83
CA HIS A 53 -9.67 4.94 33.52
C HIS A 53 -10.68 4.78 34.67
N SER A 54 -11.86 4.20 34.40
CA SER A 54 -12.88 3.94 35.43
C SER A 54 -12.37 3.03 36.57
N GLU A 55 -11.56 2.01 36.25
CA GLU A 55 -10.89 1.17 37.25
C GLU A 55 -9.94 1.96 38.17
N ARG A 56 -9.21 2.95 37.63
CA ARG A 56 -8.33 3.81 38.44
C ARG A 56 -9.14 4.70 39.37
N CYS A 57 -10.19 5.36 38.85
CA CYS A 57 -11.08 6.18 39.66
C CYS A 57 -11.71 5.39 40.83
N LEU A 58 -12.14 4.15 40.57
CA LEU A 58 -12.64 3.25 41.62
C LEU A 58 -11.58 2.92 42.68
N ARG A 59 -10.35 2.56 42.28
CA ARG A 59 -9.25 2.25 43.20
C ARG A 59 -8.82 3.46 44.04
N GLU A 60 -8.83 4.65 43.44
CA GLU A 60 -8.42 5.91 44.07
C GLU A 60 -9.57 6.60 44.84
N HIS A 61 -10.78 6.04 44.79
CA HIS A 61 -12.02 6.60 45.36
C HIS A 61 -12.34 8.02 44.85
N ILE A 62 -11.91 8.32 43.63
CA ILE A 62 -12.20 9.58 42.93
C ILE A 62 -13.51 9.41 42.18
N ALA A 63 -14.43 10.37 42.35
CA ALA A 63 -15.68 10.38 41.60
C ALA A 63 -15.41 10.61 40.11
N ASP A 64 -15.71 9.61 39.27
CA ASP A 64 -15.58 9.71 37.82
C ASP A 64 -16.75 10.51 37.23
N TYR A 65 -16.43 11.66 36.65
CA TYR A 65 -17.36 12.54 35.94
C TYR A 65 -17.10 12.56 34.42
N SER A 66 -16.30 11.63 33.88
CA SER A 66 -16.03 11.51 32.44
C SER A 66 -17.32 11.32 31.60
N TRP A 67 -18.39 10.78 32.21
CA TRP A 67 -19.72 10.64 31.63
C TRP A 67 -20.50 11.96 31.51
N LEU A 68 -20.13 13.01 32.26
CA LEU A 68 -20.64 14.37 32.07
C LEU A 68 -19.84 15.14 31.00
N ALA A 69 -18.55 14.84 30.85
CA ALA A 69 -17.66 15.54 29.93
C ALA A 69 -17.71 15.01 28.48
N THR A 70 -18.17 13.77 28.27
CA THR A 70 -18.35 13.21 26.92
C THR A 70 -19.81 13.29 26.50
N ASP A 71 -20.08 14.02 25.41
CA ASP A 71 -21.40 14.08 24.80
C ASP A 71 -21.90 12.64 24.53
N SER A 72 -23.04 12.28 25.15
CA SER A 72 -23.53 10.91 25.21
C SER A 72 -23.79 10.27 23.84
N SER A 73 -23.93 11.09 22.80
CA SER A 73 -24.04 10.68 21.40
C SER A 73 -22.72 10.15 20.82
N ALA A 74 -21.58 10.68 21.25
CA ALA A 74 -20.24 10.30 20.76
C ALA A 74 -19.80 8.92 21.30
N ARG A 75 -20.18 8.56 22.54
CA ARG A 75 -19.83 7.27 23.16
C ARG A 75 -20.27 6.03 22.35
N ARG A 76 -21.33 6.14 21.53
CA ARG A 76 -21.90 4.98 20.81
C ARG A 76 -21.33 4.77 19.40
N ARG A 77 -20.47 5.67 18.91
CA ARG A 77 -20.04 5.72 17.50
C ARG A 77 -18.58 6.16 17.38
N LYS A 78 -17.70 5.39 18.03
CA LYS A 78 -16.24 5.46 17.95
C LYS A 78 -15.72 5.00 16.58
N TYR A 79 -16.12 5.72 15.53
CA TYR A 79 -15.65 5.51 14.15
C TYR A 79 -14.35 6.28 13.89
N LEU A 80 -13.71 5.95 12.77
CA LEU A 80 -12.78 6.88 12.13
C LEU A 80 -13.56 8.13 11.68
N SER A 81 -12.98 9.31 11.89
CA SER A 81 -13.44 10.52 11.23
C SER A 81 -13.31 10.39 9.71
N LEU A 82 -14.09 11.16 8.96
CA LEU A 82 -14.07 11.13 7.49
C LEU A 82 -12.65 11.32 6.91
N ASN A 83 -11.82 12.14 7.57
CA ASN A 83 -10.42 12.37 7.17
C ASN A 83 -9.51 11.16 7.48
N GLU A 84 -9.67 10.52 8.65
CA GLU A 84 -8.92 9.30 8.97
C GLU A 84 -9.32 8.15 8.02
N ARG A 85 -10.62 7.97 7.74
CA ARG A 85 -11.12 6.97 6.80
C ARG A 85 -10.58 7.18 5.38
N ALA A 86 -10.63 8.42 4.87
CA ALA A 86 -10.08 8.76 3.56
C ALA A 86 -8.56 8.51 3.45
N LYS A 87 -7.79 8.72 4.53
CA LYS A 87 -6.36 8.38 4.57
C LYS A 87 -6.13 6.88 4.49
N VAL A 88 -6.89 6.07 5.25
CA VAL A 88 -6.81 4.60 5.22
C VAL A 88 -7.15 4.10 3.81
N GLU A 89 -8.26 4.57 3.23
CA GLU A 89 -8.68 4.23 1.86
C GLU A 89 -7.62 4.59 0.82
N SER A 90 -7.07 5.82 0.87
CA SER A 90 -6.00 6.26 -0.03
C SER A 90 -4.72 5.43 0.12
N ALA A 91 -4.36 5.01 1.32
CA ALA A 91 -3.19 4.15 1.56
C ALA A 91 -3.43 2.73 1.04
N CYS A 92 -4.65 2.21 1.20
CA CYS A 92 -5.05 0.90 0.68
C CYS A 92 -5.04 0.84 -0.85
N CYS A 93 -5.35 1.95 -1.54
CA CYS A 93 -5.29 2.04 -3.01
C CYS A 93 -3.87 1.86 -3.60
N LEU A 94 -2.82 1.83 -2.77
CA LEU A 94 -1.44 1.59 -3.19
C LEU A 94 -1.03 0.11 -3.10
N ILE A 95 -1.84 -0.73 -2.46
CA ILE A 95 -1.57 -2.15 -2.16
C ILE A 95 -2.07 -3.03 -3.31
N ILE A 96 -1.31 -4.06 -3.66
CA ILE A 96 -1.66 -5.04 -4.69
C ILE A 96 -2.34 -6.25 -4.03
N ALA A 97 -3.25 -6.92 -4.73
CA ALA A 97 -4.01 -8.08 -4.23
C ALA A 97 -3.17 -9.18 -3.53
N SER A 98 -1.93 -9.41 -3.97
CA SER A 98 -1.01 -10.39 -3.38
C SER A 98 -0.40 -9.97 -2.04
N GLU A 99 -0.53 -8.69 -1.65
CA GLU A 99 0.19 -8.08 -0.52
C GLU A 99 -0.69 -7.85 0.72
N TRP A 100 -2.02 -7.97 0.60
CA TRP A 100 -2.96 -7.76 1.70
C TRP A 100 -2.64 -8.58 2.97
N SER A 101 -2.14 -9.81 2.80
CA SER A 101 -1.74 -10.69 3.91
C SER A 101 -0.46 -10.21 4.62
N ALA A 102 0.50 -9.65 3.87
CA ALA A 102 1.72 -9.05 4.39
C ALA A 102 1.42 -7.75 5.14
N LEU A 103 0.50 -6.92 4.62
CA LEU A 103 0.00 -5.73 5.31
C LEU A 103 -0.67 -6.09 6.64
N LEU A 104 -1.63 -7.02 6.62
CA LEU A 104 -2.37 -7.43 7.82
C LEU A 104 -1.46 -8.01 8.91
N SER A 105 -0.48 -8.84 8.55
CA SER A 105 0.46 -9.42 9.52
C SER A 105 1.41 -8.36 10.11
N THR A 106 1.96 -7.49 9.26
CA THR A 106 2.87 -6.39 9.68
C THR A 106 2.14 -5.41 10.59
N TRP A 107 0.94 -4.96 10.21
CA TRP A 107 0.15 -4.03 11.01
C TRP A 107 -0.34 -4.65 12.32
N ARG A 108 -0.84 -5.90 12.32
CA ARG A 108 -1.24 -6.59 13.57
C ARG A 108 -0.07 -6.84 14.54
N SER A 109 1.16 -6.96 14.04
CA SER A 109 2.36 -7.01 14.87
C SER A 109 2.58 -5.66 15.58
N ARG A 110 2.56 -4.56 14.81
CA ARG A 110 2.76 -3.18 15.29
C ARG A 110 1.64 -2.71 16.23
N LEU A 111 0.40 -3.13 15.99
CA LEU A 111 -0.76 -2.78 16.84
C LEU A 111 -0.59 -3.20 18.31
N ARG A 112 0.26 -4.19 18.61
CA ARG A 112 0.53 -4.66 19.97
C ARG A 112 1.36 -3.69 20.82
N THR A 113 2.06 -2.74 20.19
CA THR A 113 2.93 -1.78 20.88
C THR A 113 2.36 -0.36 20.93
N VAL A 114 1.11 -0.19 20.47
CA VAL A 114 0.43 1.10 20.39
C VAL A 114 -0.02 1.59 21.77
N THR A 115 0.26 2.86 22.07
CA THR A 115 -0.04 3.49 23.36
C THR A 115 -1.09 4.59 23.31
N GLU A 116 -1.27 5.24 22.16
CA GLU A 116 -2.24 6.32 21.90
C GLU A 116 -3.18 5.97 20.72
N ARG A 117 -4.25 6.74 20.47
CA ARG A 117 -5.18 6.46 19.35
C ARG A 117 -4.49 6.71 18.00
N GLU A 118 -3.72 7.80 17.95
CA GLU A 118 -3.04 8.33 16.79
C GLU A 118 -1.99 7.32 16.26
N ASP A 119 -1.28 6.67 17.18
CA ASP A 119 -0.35 5.57 16.92
C ASP A 119 -0.98 4.43 16.09
N ILE A 120 -2.27 4.15 16.21
CA ILE A 120 -2.95 3.06 15.47
C ILE A 120 -2.90 3.34 13.96
N LEU A 121 -3.15 4.60 13.57
CA LEU A 121 -3.17 5.04 12.18
C LEU A 121 -1.77 5.27 11.63
N GLU A 122 -0.82 5.71 12.47
CA GLU A 122 0.59 5.77 12.08
C GLU A 122 1.19 4.37 11.89
N ALA A 123 0.90 3.43 12.80
CA ALA A 123 1.29 2.03 12.68
C ALA A 123 0.71 1.36 11.41
N PHE A 124 -0.53 1.68 11.05
CA PHE A 124 -1.13 1.24 9.78
C PHE A 124 -0.42 1.84 8.57
N SER A 125 -0.25 3.17 8.56
CA SER A 125 0.40 3.90 7.46
C SER A 125 1.83 3.44 7.23
N SER A 126 2.59 3.20 8.30
CA SER A 126 3.95 2.69 8.21
C SER A 126 4.00 1.20 7.82
N ALA A 127 3.01 0.37 8.19
CA ALA A 127 2.91 -1.00 7.67
C ALA A 127 2.63 -1.04 6.15
N VAL A 128 1.82 -0.10 5.63
CA VAL A 128 1.65 0.09 4.18
C VAL A 128 2.97 0.47 3.51
N GLN A 129 3.73 1.40 4.09
CA GLN A 129 5.03 1.81 3.55
C GLN A 129 6.08 0.69 3.57
N ASP A 130 6.13 -0.14 4.62
CA ASP A 130 6.99 -1.32 4.68
C ASP A 130 6.70 -2.29 3.53
N VAL A 131 5.42 -2.61 3.31
CA VAL A 131 4.98 -3.51 2.23
C VAL A 131 5.37 -2.95 0.86
N ILE A 132 5.07 -1.68 0.58
CA ILE A 132 5.46 -1.00 -0.67
C ILE A 132 6.99 -0.98 -0.84
N SER A 133 7.74 -0.75 0.23
CA SER A 133 9.21 -0.69 0.21
C SER A 133 9.86 -2.07 0.03
N SER A 134 9.18 -3.14 0.44
CA SER A 134 9.65 -4.52 0.29
C SER A 134 9.55 -5.06 -1.13
N ARG A 135 8.82 -4.37 -2.02
CA ARG A 135 8.68 -4.76 -3.43
C ARG A 135 10.05 -4.87 -4.09
N PRO A 136 10.33 -5.96 -4.85
CA PRO A 136 11.59 -6.10 -5.56
C PRO A 136 11.69 -4.98 -6.61
N ARG A 137 12.58 -4.02 -6.35
CA ARG A 137 12.90 -2.99 -7.34
C ARG A 137 13.56 -3.70 -8.52
N THR A 138 12.97 -3.57 -9.70
CA THR A 138 13.64 -3.90 -10.96
C THR A 138 14.81 -2.94 -11.10
N ASN A 139 15.99 -3.35 -10.63
CA ASN A 139 17.22 -2.59 -10.78
C ASN A 139 17.44 -2.39 -12.29
N THR A 140 17.35 -1.15 -12.76
CA THR A 140 17.62 -0.76 -14.15
C THR A 140 19.12 -0.89 -14.44
N LEU A 141 19.59 -2.13 -14.53
CA LEU A 141 20.97 -2.54 -14.76
C LEU A 141 21.16 -3.13 -16.16
N THR A 142 20.34 -2.66 -17.12
CA THR A 142 20.34 -3.10 -18.51
C THR A 142 20.20 -1.92 -19.48
N ASP A 143 21.02 -0.87 -19.30
CA ASP A 143 21.32 0.08 -20.39
C ASP A 143 22.66 0.81 -20.19
N VAL A 144 23.78 0.05 -20.22
CA VAL A 144 25.10 0.61 -20.54
C VAL A 144 25.82 -0.35 -21.50
N GLY A 145 25.66 -0.07 -22.80
CA GLY A 145 26.62 -0.35 -23.85
C GLY A 145 27.32 -1.72 -23.88
N ASN A 146 26.74 -2.67 -24.62
CA ASN A 146 27.55 -3.64 -25.38
C ASN A 146 28.25 -2.89 -26.54
N ASP A 147 29.24 -2.05 -26.22
CA ASP A 147 30.16 -1.49 -27.21
C ASP A 147 31.05 -2.63 -27.72
N THR A 148 30.54 -3.34 -28.71
CA THR A 148 31.31 -4.29 -29.52
C THR A 148 31.99 -3.47 -30.61
N PRO A 149 33.29 -3.14 -30.51
CA PRO A 149 33.97 -2.48 -31.61
C PRO A 149 33.94 -3.40 -32.83
N ARG A 150 33.24 -2.95 -33.86
CA ARG A 150 33.12 -3.59 -35.16
C ARG A 150 34.50 -3.66 -35.82
N SER A 151 35.16 -4.81 -35.69
CA SER A 151 36.43 -5.08 -36.37
C SER A 151 36.21 -5.28 -37.86
N ASP A 152 36.45 -4.24 -38.65
CA ASP A 152 36.62 -4.37 -40.10
C ASP A 152 37.99 -5.01 -40.39
N THR A 153 37.99 -6.28 -40.82
CA THR A 153 39.11 -6.89 -41.56
C THR A 153 38.54 -7.73 -42.69
N ALA A 154 38.87 -7.36 -43.93
CA ALA A 154 38.48 -8.05 -45.15
C ALA A 154 39.48 -9.16 -45.54
N GLU A 155 39.12 -9.91 -46.61
CA GLU A 155 39.99 -10.83 -47.39
C GLU A 155 40.46 -12.12 -46.68
N LEU A 156 40.51 -13.32 -47.30
CA LEU A 156 40.01 -13.88 -48.57
C LEU A 156 39.12 -15.14 -48.24
N THR A 157 38.62 -16.04 -49.10
CA THR A 157 38.88 -16.41 -50.51
C THR A 157 37.63 -17.10 -51.13
N ALA A 158 37.66 -17.41 -52.42
CA ALA A 158 36.62 -18.15 -53.14
C ALA A 158 36.56 -19.66 -52.82
N ILE A 159 35.39 -20.29 -53.01
CA ILE A 159 35.14 -21.36 -54.01
C ILE A 159 33.62 -21.52 -54.18
N SER A 160 33.16 -21.58 -55.44
CA SER A 160 31.78 -21.95 -55.81
C SER A 160 31.81 -23.30 -56.54
N PRO A 161 30.84 -24.19 -56.26
CA PRO A 161 29.92 -24.62 -57.33
C PRO A 161 28.44 -24.55 -56.85
N ARG A 162 27.47 -24.06 -57.64
CA ARG A 162 26.88 -24.60 -58.90
C ARG A 162 25.62 -25.45 -58.63
N PHE A 163 24.47 -24.76 -58.68
CA PHE A 163 23.10 -25.13 -59.11
C PHE A 163 22.80 -26.59 -59.55
N PRO A 164 21.57 -27.13 -59.30
CA PRO A 164 20.35 -26.61 -59.94
C PRO A 164 19.09 -26.40 -59.09
N LEU A 165 18.11 -25.76 -59.75
CA LEU A 165 16.71 -25.53 -59.36
C LEU A 165 15.81 -26.76 -59.67
N ASP A 166 14.51 -26.55 -59.47
CA ASP A 166 13.34 -27.37 -59.84
C ASP A 166 12.98 -28.45 -58.79
N ASP A 167 11.72 -28.66 -58.42
CA ASP A 167 10.47 -28.35 -59.14
C ASP A 167 9.46 -27.39 -58.45
N PHE A 168 8.74 -26.66 -59.29
CA PHE A 168 7.40 -26.12 -58.99
C PHE A 168 6.33 -27.19 -59.26
N ASN A 169 5.42 -27.44 -58.30
CA ASN A 169 3.94 -27.50 -58.44
C ASN A 169 3.33 -28.32 -57.28
N ASN A 170 2.30 -27.90 -56.51
CA ASN A 170 0.99 -27.30 -56.80
C ASN A 170 -0.13 -28.36 -56.96
N ILE A 171 -1.34 -28.01 -56.47
CA ILE A 171 -2.67 -28.63 -56.70
C ILE A 171 -3.16 -29.74 -55.72
N VAL A 172 -4.19 -29.34 -54.94
CA VAL A 172 -5.29 -30.09 -54.26
C VAL A 172 -4.95 -30.97 -53.05
#